data_AF-A0A3A2Z588-F1
#
_entry.id   AF-A0A3A2Z588-F1
#
_cell.length_a   1.000
_cell.length_b   1.000
_cell.length_c   1.000
_cell.angle_alpha   90.00
_cell.angle_beta   90.00
_cell.angle_gamma   90.00
#
_symmetry.space_group_name_H-M   'P 1'
#
loop_
_entity.id
_entity.type
_entity.pdbx_description
1 polymer ?
#
loop_
_entity_poly.entity_id
_entity_poly.type
_entity_poly.pdbx_seq_one_letter_code
_entity_poly.pdbx_strand_id
1 'polypeptide(L)'
;MATHHHQHPPNIPYTTVHNTTPISPSSAHDFLRAYLDRATTDPALQPDACITEHGPVSRTTSAAPNLALHNLKRVQAGLAGEVLGRDLAIGEDGNLKVDGGNGNLDGGE
;
A
#
# COMPACT_ATOMS: atom_id res chain seq x y z
N MET A 1 -56.09 -38.71 14.35
CA MET A 1 -55.43 -37.51 14.91
C MET A 1 -54.03 -37.45 14.33
N ALA A 2 -53.70 -36.44 13.52
CA ALA A 2 -52.37 -36.28 12.93
C ALA A 2 -51.96 -34.80 13.01
N THR A 3 -50.92 -34.52 13.80
CA THR A 3 -50.38 -33.18 14.03
C THR A 3 -49.48 -32.77 12.85
N HIS A 4 -49.93 -31.80 12.05
CA HIS A 4 -49.14 -31.20 10.98
C HIS A 4 -48.10 -30.25 11.60
N HIS A 5 -46.85 -30.73 11.70
CA HIS A 5 -45.71 -29.90 12.07
C HIS A 5 -45.39 -28.93 10.91
N HIS A 6 -45.77 -27.67 11.06
CA HIS A 6 -45.35 -26.58 10.17
C HIS A 6 -43.85 -26.32 10.37
N GLN A 7 -43.02 -26.86 9.47
CA GLN A 7 -41.61 -26.49 9.40
C GLN A 7 -41.51 -25.09 8.79
N HIS A 8 -41.13 -24.11 9.60
CA HIS A 8 -40.81 -22.76 9.12
C HIS A 8 -39.48 -22.84 8.33
N PRO A 9 -39.34 -22.21 7.15
CA PRO A 9 -38.07 -22.19 6.45
C PRO A 9 -37.01 -21.49 7.31
N PRO A 10 -35.74 -21.95 7.29
CA PRO A 10 -34.68 -21.36 8.08
C PRO A 10 -34.49 -19.90 7.65
N ASN A 11 -34.63 -18.98 8.62
CA ASN A 11 -34.39 -17.56 8.46
C ASN A 11 -32.87 -17.33 8.37
N ILE A 12 -32.32 -17.37 7.15
CA ILE A 12 -30.92 -17.02 6.89
C ILE A 12 -30.81 -15.52 6.59
N PRO A 13 -29.88 -14.79 7.24
CA PRO A 13 -29.66 -13.38 6.93
C PRO A 13 -29.15 -13.23 5.49
N TYR A 14 -29.57 -12.15 4.82
CA TYR A 14 -29.07 -11.81 3.48
C TYR A 14 -27.54 -11.71 3.51
N THR A 15 -26.88 -12.63 2.81
CA THR A 15 -25.43 -12.67 2.67
C THR A 15 -25.06 -12.41 1.22
N THR A 16 -24.30 -11.34 0.97
CA THR A 16 -23.73 -11.08 -0.35
C THR A 16 -22.34 -11.72 -0.39
N VAL A 17 -22.14 -12.67 -1.31
CA VAL A 17 -20.82 -13.25 -1.56
C VAL A 17 -20.09 -12.35 -2.55
N HIS A 18 -18.99 -11.74 -2.10
CA HIS A 18 -18.11 -10.97 -2.96
C HIS A 18 -17.10 -11.88 -3.66
N ASN A 19 -16.87 -11.66 -4.95
CA ASN A 19 -15.82 -12.33 -5.71
C ASN A 19 -14.83 -11.30 -6.26
N THR A 20 -13.57 -11.69 -6.38
CA THR A 20 -12.49 -10.82 -6.88
C THR A 20 -11.70 -11.53 -7.96
N THR A 21 -11.13 -10.76 -8.89
CA THR A 21 -10.28 -11.28 -9.97
C THR A 21 -8.86 -10.73 -9.79
N PRO A 22 -7.83 -11.58 -9.88
CA PRO A 22 -6.45 -11.12 -9.80
C PRO A 22 -6.12 -10.22 -11.00
N ILE A 23 -5.27 -9.21 -10.76
CA ILE A 23 -4.72 -8.34 -11.81
C ILE A 23 -3.27 -8.71 -12.10
N SER A 24 -2.78 -8.35 -13.29
CA SER A 24 -1.38 -8.55 -13.64
C SER A 24 -0.46 -7.61 -12.83
N PRO A 25 0.80 -8.00 -12.58
CA PRO A 25 1.77 -7.13 -11.88
C PRO A 25 2.01 -5.79 -12.56
N SER A 26 2.03 -5.74 -13.91
CA SER A 26 2.19 -4.49 -14.66
C SER A 26 0.97 -3.58 -14.48
N SER A 27 -0.24 -4.12 -14.55
CA SER A 27 -1.46 -3.36 -14.26
C SER A 27 -1.46 -2.82 -12.82
N ALA A 28 -1.02 -3.64 -11.86
CA ALA A 28 -0.90 -3.21 -10.47
C ALA A 28 0.10 -2.05 -10.33
N HIS A 29 1.25 -2.12 -10.99
CA HIS A 29 2.25 -1.06 -11.01
C HIS A 29 1.67 0.24 -11.59
N ASP A 30 0.96 0.18 -12.72
CA ASP A 30 0.39 1.36 -13.36
C ASP A 30 -0.70 2.03 -12.51
N PHE A 31 -1.60 1.24 -11.92
CA PHE A 31 -2.60 1.76 -10.99
C PHE A 31 -1.96 2.40 -9.76
N LEU A 32 -0.93 1.76 -9.21
CA LEU A 32 -0.26 2.24 -8.01
C LEU A 32 0.52 3.53 -8.28
N ARG A 33 1.23 3.61 -9.42
CA ARG A 33 1.92 4.83 -9.86
C ARG A 33 0.94 5.98 -10.02
N ALA A 34 -0.16 5.76 -10.74
CA ALA A 34 -1.19 6.79 -10.95
C ALA A 34 -1.88 7.21 -9.65
N TYR A 35 -2.03 6.31 -8.68
CA TYR A 35 -2.51 6.65 -7.35
C TYR A 35 -1.50 7.52 -6.58
N LEU A 36 -0.24 7.09 -6.52
CA LEU A 36 0.80 7.79 -5.79
C LEU A 36 1.05 9.21 -6.33
N ASP A 37 1.05 9.38 -7.66
CA ASP A 37 1.17 10.70 -8.29
C ASP A 37 0.04 11.64 -7.84
N ARG A 38 -1.22 11.19 -7.87
CA ARG A 38 -2.37 12.00 -7.45
C ARG A 38 -2.39 12.26 -5.94
N ALA A 39 -2.00 11.27 -5.14
CA ALA A 39 -1.94 11.40 -3.68
C ALA A 39 -0.90 12.45 -3.22
N THR A 40 0.07 12.82 -4.06
CA THR A 40 1.00 13.92 -3.75
C THR A 40 0.34 15.29 -3.74
N THR A 41 -0.67 15.51 -4.58
CA THR A 41 -1.31 16.82 -4.78
C THR A 41 -2.72 16.91 -4.24
N ASP A 42 -3.40 15.79 -4.07
CA ASP A 42 -4.78 15.72 -3.59
C ASP A 42 -4.84 15.11 -2.17
N PRO A 43 -5.09 15.94 -1.13
CA PRO A 43 -5.27 15.47 0.23
C PRO A 43 -6.36 14.42 0.40
N ALA A 44 -7.42 14.45 -0.42
CA ALA A 44 -8.53 13.51 -0.32
C ALA A 44 -8.13 12.06 -0.66
N LEU A 45 -7.03 11.89 -1.39
CA LEU A 45 -6.51 10.59 -1.80
C LEU A 45 -5.48 10.03 -0.81
N GLN A 46 -5.08 10.79 0.21
CA GLN A 46 -4.10 10.33 1.17
C GLN A 46 -4.73 9.42 2.24
N PRO A 47 -4.06 8.32 2.65
CA PRO A 47 -4.61 7.40 3.65
C PRO A 47 -4.84 8.01 5.03
N ASP A 48 -4.11 9.07 5.37
CA ASP A 48 -4.18 9.77 6.66
C ASP A 48 -5.02 11.05 6.60
N ALA A 49 -5.74 11.26 5.49
CA ALA A 49 -6.59 12.41 5.28
C ALA A 49 -7.66 12.51 6.37
N CYS A 50 -7.90 13.74 6.82
CA CYS A 50 -8.95 14.06 7.77
C CYS A 50 -9.93 15.05 7.15
N ILE A 51 -11.22 14.91 7.46
CA ILE A 51 -12.22 15.89 7.03
C ILE A 51 -12.23 17.07 8.01
N THR A 52 -12.11 18.27 7.45
CA THR A 52 -12.28 19.55 8.18
C THR A 52 -13.44 20.35 7.57
N GLU A 53 -13.77 21.48 8.18
CA GLU A 53 -14.76 22.42 7.64
C GLU A 53 -14.40 22.95 6.25
N HIS A 54 -13.11 23.00 5.91
CA HIS A 54 -12.61 23.45 4.62
C HIS A 54 -12.37 22.29 3.62
N GLY A 55 -12.73 21.06 3.99
CA GLY A 55 -12.57 19.87 3.17
C GLY A 55 -11.48 18.92 3.68
N PRO A 56 -11.08 17.94 2.85
CA PRO A 56 -10.03 16.98 3.19
C PRO A 56 -8.68 17.67 3.38
N VAL A 57 -8.01 17.38 4.49
CA VAL A 57 -6.65 17.84 4.77
C VAL A 57 -5.74 16.65 5.02
N SER A 58 -4.51 16.73 4.54
CA SER A 58 -3.48 15.76 4.85
C SER A 58 -2.96 16.02 6.27
N ARG A 59 -2.72 14.95 7.03
CA ARG A 59 -2.04 15.02 8.32
C ARG A 59 -0.54 14.73 8.22
N THR A 60 -0.05 14.53 6.99
CA THR A 60 1.34 14.23 6.74
C THR A 60 2.17 15.46 7.04
N THR A 61 3.10 15.33 7.99
CA THR A 61 4.06 16.38 8.34
C THR A 61 5.45 15.76 8.43
N SER A 62 6.49 16.60 8.56
CA SER A 62 7.85 16.09 8.79
C SER A 62 7.96 15.27 10.08
N ALA A 63 7.11 15.54 11.09
CA ALA A 63 7.08 14.83 12.37
C ALA A 63 6.12 13.62 12.38
N ALA A 64 5.18 13.57 11.42
CA ALA A 64 4.21 12.49 11.25
C ALA A 64 4.21 12.06 9.77
N PRO A 65 5.19 11.25 9.35
CA PRO A 65 5.30 10.81 7.95
C PRO A 65 4.17 9.83 7.59
N ASN A 66 3.71 9.89 6.34
CA ASN A 66 2.70 8.98 5.83
C ASN A 66 3.29 7.59 5.56
N LEU A 67 3.26 6.73 6.59
CA LEU A 67 3.83 5.39 6.51
C LEU A 67 3.16 4.55 5.42
N ALA A 68 1.86 4.72 5.20
CA ALA A 68 1.13 4.00 4.17
C ALA A 68 1.64 4.37 2.77
N LEU A 69 1.73 5.67 2.44
CA LEU A 69 2.28 6.12 1.15
C LEU A 69 3.75 5.69 0.97
N HIS A 70 4.55 5.72 2.04
CA HIS A 70 5.93 5.23 1.99
C HIS A 70 6.00 3.74 1.64
N ASN A 71 5.19 2.90 2.30
CA ASN A 71 5.15 1.47 2.03
C ASN A 71 4.62 1.17 0.61
N LEU A 72 3.66 1.96 0.13
CA LEU A 72 3.16 1.87 -1.23
C LEU A 72 4.23 2.20 -2.28
N LYS A 73 5.10 3.20 -2.03
CA LYS A 73 6.27 3.46 -2.89
C LYS A 73 7.23 2.27 -2.92
N ARG A 74 7.45 1.61 -1.78
CA ARG A 74 8.25 0.37 -1.72
C ARG A 74 7.59 -0.76 -2.54
N VAL A 75 6.28 -0.92 -2.44
CA VAL A 75 5.55 -1.91 -3.25
C VAL A 75 5.67 -1.58 -4.73
N GLN A 76 5.57 -0.31 -5.14
CA GLN A 76 5.74 0.09 -6.54
C GLN A 76 7.13 -0.30 -7.07
N ALA A 77 8.19 0.01 -6.32
CA ALA A 77 9.56 -0.39 -6.66
C ALA A 77 9.71 -1.92 -6.76
N GLY A 78 9.13 -2.66 -5.81
CA GLY A 78 9.11 -4.13 -5.87
C GLY A 78 8.37 -4.69 -7.10
N LEU A 79 7.26 -4.07 -7.51
CA LEU A 79 6.53 -4.44 -8.71
C LEU A 79 7.31 -4.12 -10.00
N ALA A 80 8.20 -3.11 -9.97
CA ALA A 80 9.12 -2.78 -11.05
C ALA A 80 10.36 -3.71 -11.09
N GLY A 81 10.50 -4.63 -10.13
CA GLY A 81 11.63 -5.55 -10.02
C GLY A 81 12.82 -5.00 -9.23
N GLU A 82 12.66 -3.85 -8.55
CA GLU A 82 13.70 -3.29 -7.70
C GLU A 82 13.80 -4.04 -6.35
N VAL A 83 15.03 -4.33 -5.91
CA VAL A 83 15.29 -4.99 -4.62
C VAL A 83 15.59 -3.95 -3.55
N LEU A 84 14.57 -3.64 -2.76
CA LEU A 84 14.67 -2.69 -1.64
C LEU A 84 15.33 -3.35 -0.41
N GLY A 85 16.67 -3.36 -0.39
CA GLY A 85 17.46 -3.87 0.74
C GLY A 85 18.73 -4.63 0.36
N ARG A 86 19.18 -4.57 -0.91
CA ARG A 86 20.37 -5.32 -1.37
C ARG A 86 21.69 -4.83 -0.75
N ASP A 87 21.72 -3.62 -0.19
CA ASP A 87 22.87 -3.06 0.57
C ASP A 87 22.81 -3.31 2.09
N LEU A 88 21.79 -4.02 2.60
CA LEU A 88 21.72 -4.37 4.02
C LEU A 88 22.45 -5.70 4.26
N ALA A 89 23.77 -5.68 4.23
CA ALA A 89 24.55 -6.82 4.69
C ALA A 89 24.39 -6.96 6.21
N ILE A 90 24.07 -8.15 6.71
CA ILE A 90 24.11 -8.40 8.16
C ILE A 90 25.59 -8.49 8.54
N GLY A 91 26.05 -7.55 9.34
CA GLY A 91 27.37 -7.60 9.94
C GLY A 91 27.54 -8.83 10.83
N GLU A 92 28.77 -9.29 11.00
CA GLU A 92 29.12 -10.43 11.86
C GLU A 92 28.69 -10.25 13.33
N ASP A 93 28.38 -9.01 13.71
CA ASP A 93 27.83 -8.56 14.99
C ASP A 93 26.28 -8.58 15.06
N GLY A 94 25.61 -9.04 14.00
CA GLY A 94 24.14 -9.10 13.93
C GLY A 94 23.47 -7.76 13.65
N ASN A 95 24.24 -6.69 13.40
CA ASN A 95 23.72 -5.37 13.04
C ASN A 95 23.67 -5.18 11.52
N LEU A 96 22.73 -4.37 11.04
CA LEU A 96 22.62 -4.05 9.62
C LEU A 96 23.78 -3.13 9.20
N LYS A 97 24.66 -3.59 8.31
CA LYS A 97 25.67 -2.79 7.62
C LYS A 97 25.03 -2.27 6.33
N VAL A 98 25.01 -0.96 6.18
CA VAL A 98 24.67 -0.32 4.90
C VAL A 98 25.96 -0.23 4.12
N ASP A 99 26.10 -0.96 3.01
CA ASP A 99 27.23 -0.74 2.11
C ASP A 99 27.03 0.59 1.38
N GLY A 100 27.99 1.49 1.53
CA GLY A 100 27.98 2.78 0.86
C GLY A 100 28.85 2.70 -0.39
N GLY A 101 28.23 2.56 -1.57
CA GLY A 101 28.93 2.76 -2.85
C GLY A 101 27.97 2.55 -4.03
N ASN A 102 27.83 3.45 -5.00
CA ASN A 102 28.81 4.32 -5.68
C ASN A 102 28.07 5.60 -6.17
N GLY A 103 28.60 6.81 -6.15
CA GLY A 103 29.92 7.20 -6.65
C GLY A 103 29.81 7.66 -8.10
N ASN A 104 29.40 8.91 -8.36
CA ASN A 104 29.66 9.57 -9.64
C ASN A 104 30.84 10.52 -9.45
N LEU A 105 32.05 9.97 -9.61
CA LEU A 105 33.23 10.74 -10.02
C LEU A 105 33.24 10.69 -11.55
N ASP A 106 32.84 11.79 -12.19
CA ASP A 106 33.22 12.06 -13.57
C ASP A 106 34.36 13.08 -13.55
N GLY A 107 35.49 12.68 -14.13
CA GLY A 107 36.70 13.46 -14.23
C GLY A 107 37.41 13.14 -15.55
N GLY A 108 37.74 14.20 -16.28
CA GLY A 108 38.55 14.22 -17.51
C GLY A 108 37.98 15.26 -18.48
N GLU A 109 38.68 16.31 -18.93
CA GLU A 109 40.11 16.66 -18.94
C GLU A 109 40.29 18.18 -18.75
#